data_AF-A0AAD7BV51-F1
#
_entry.id   AF-A0AAD7BV51-F1
#
_cell.length_a   1.000
_cell.length_b   1.000
_cell.length_c   1.000
_cell.angle_alpha   90.00
_cell.angle_beta   90.00
_cell.angle_gamma   90.00
#
_symmetry.space_group_name_H-M   'P 1'
#
loop_
_entity.id
_entity.type
_entity.pdbx_description
1 polymer ?
#
loop_
_entity_poly.entity_id
_entity_poly.type
_entity_poly.pdbx_seq_one_letter_code
_entity_poly.pdbx_strand_id
1 'polypeptide(L)'
;MPLVVESTSSCDVCLNIYWAEGDAIPAVIACGHTFCRTCLETLDPPNCPLCRKAFNPDRIKKLHVDRPEPDLEADLLRHAALAFYETDEEVRKSVAFELDQWLQRRSDDDDEANPIRMVRAAFHDLNRLNEWRAADRQTIRELSRQLIQQTDDSKHERDTSKAVEISLTTQVTELTAYVNMTTLFCSR
;
A
#
# COMPACT_ATOMS: atom_id res chain seq x y z
N MET A 1 27.95 -13.87 -34.42
CA MET A 1 26.75 -13.83 -33.57
C MET A 1 27.15 -14.31 -32.20
N PRO A 2 27.17 -13.45 -31.17
CA PRO A 2 27.45 -13.88 -29.80
C PRO A 2 26.31 -14.78 -29.29
N LEU A 3 26.65 -15.80 -28.49
CA LEU A 3 25.65 -16.55 -27.73
C LEU A 3 25.25 -15.70 -26.52
N VAL A 4 23.98 -15.35 -26.47
CA VAL A 4 23.36 -14.56 -25.41
C VAL A 4 22.56 -15.49 -24.50
N VAL A 5 22.72 -15.31 -23.19
CA VAL A 5 21.89 -15.97 -22.17
C VAL A 5 20.80 -14.98 -21.73
N GLU A 6 19.55 -15.45 -21.67
CA GLU A 6 18.42 -14.65 -21.20
C GLU A 6 18.59 -14.27 -19.71
N SER A 7 18.23 -13.04 -19.34
CA SER A 7 18.43 -12.48 -17.98
C SER A 7 17.65 -13.19 -16.86
N THR A 8 16.74 -14.10 -17.20
CA THR A 8 15.97 -14.93 -16.26
C THR A 8 16.56 -16.32 -16.06
N SER A 9 17.59 -16.69 -16.83
CA SER A 9 18.25 -17.99 -16.72
C SER A 9 19.08 -18.09 -15.44
N SER A 10 19.15 -19.29 -14.86
CA SER A 10 19.88 -19.58 -13.62
C SER A 10 20.83 -20.77 -13.78
N CYS A 11 21.74 -20.92 -12.82
CA CYS A 11 22.69 -22.02 -12.81
C CYS A 11 22.08 -23.32 -12.25
N ASP A 12 22.22 -24.44 -12.98
CA ASP A 12 21.70 -25.74 -12.54
C ASP A 12 22.39 -26.35 -11.30
N VAL A 13 23.49 -25.76 -10.83
CA VAL A 13 24.24 -26.24 -9.65
C VAL A 13 23.87 -25.45 -8.40
N CYS A 14 23.99 -24.12 -8.43
CA CYS A 14 23.74 -23.26 -7.28
C CYS A 14 22.38 -22.56 -7.31
N LEU A 15 21.61 -22.69 -8.39
CA LEU A 15 20.30 -22.09 -8.63
C LEU A 15 20.27 -20.56 -8.61
N ASN A 16 21.43 -19.89 -8.56
CA ASN A 16 21.51 -18.44 -8.67
C ASN A 16 21.23 -17.97 -10.09
N ILE A 17 20.50 -16.86 -10.21
CA ILE A 17 20.26 -16.15 -11.48
C ILE A 17 21.61 -15.66 -12.02
N TYR A 18 21.80 -15.77 -13.33
CA TYR A 18 23.02 -15.30 -13.97
C TYR A 18 23.13 -13.78 -13.92
N TRP A 19 24.35 -13.29 -13.63
CA TRP A 19 24.68 -11.88 -13.59
C TRP A 19 25.80 -11.56 -14.59
N ALA A 20 25.86 -10.31 -15.06
CA ALA A 20 26.91 -9.85 -15.97
C ALA A 20 28.30 -9.80 -15.28
N GLU A 21 28.33 -9.63 -13.97
CA GLU A 21 29.54 -9.51 -13.15
C GLU A 21 29.38 -10.28 -11.83
N GLY A 22 30.51 -10.59 -11.16
CA GLY A 22 30.55 -11.29 -9.88
C GLY A 22 30.55 -12.83 -9.98
N ASP A 23 29.99 -13.50 -8.97
CA ASP A 23 30.10 -14.95 -8.79
C ASP A 23 29.15 -15.77 -9.67
N ALA A 24 28.08 -15.15 -10.19
CA ALA A 24 27.08 -15.82 -11.02
C ALA A 24 27.26 -15.54 -12.53
N ILE A 25 28.47 -15.26 -12.98
CA ILE A 25 28.72 -15.07 -14.43
C ILE A 25 28.49 -16.41 -15.15
N PRO A 26 27.61 -16.47 -16.17
CA PRO A 26 27.42 -17.68 -16.94
C PRO A 26 28.66 -17.98 -17.76
N ALA A 27 29.07 -19.23 -17.75
CA ALA A 27 30.20 -19.71 -18.50
C ALA A 27 29.92 -21.07 -19.13
N VAL A 28 30.37 -21.23 -20.37
CA VAL A 28 30.23 -22.45 -21.15
C VAL A 28 31.53 -23.24 -21.15
N ILE A 29 31.40 -24.57 -21.00
CA ILE A 29 32.51 -25.52 -21.07
C ILE A 29 32.50 -26.26 -22.42
N ALA A 30 33.58 -26.98 -22.73
CA ALA A 30 33.79 -27.60 -24.04
C ALA A 30 32.68 -28.59 -24.47
N CYS A 31 31.91 -29.13 -23.54
CA CYS A 31 30.78 -30.01 -23.85
C CYS A 31 29.49 -29.26 -24.22
N GLY A 32 29.44 -27.93 -24.11
CA GLY A 32 28.31 -27.07 -24.50
C GLY A 32 27.33 -26.72 -23.38
N HIS A 33 27.51 -27.25 -22.16
CA HIS A 33 26.68 -26.87 -21.02
C HIS A 33 27.18 -25.59 -20.34
N THR A 34 26.24 -24.84 -19.75
CA THR A 34 26.48 -23.55 -19.12
C THR A 34 26.22 -23.63 -17.62
N PHE A 35 27.14 -23.07 -16.82
CA PHE A 35 27.00 -22.96 -15.36
C PHE A 35 27.61 -21.65 -14.88
N CYS A 36 27.44 -21.34 -13.59
CA CYS A 36 28.12 -20.20 -12.98
C CYS A 36 29.64 -20.44 -12.94
N ARG A 37 30.45 -19.40 -13.17
CA ARG A 37 31.92 -19.50 -13.16
C ARG A 37 32.43 -20.11 -11.86
N THR A 38 31.93 -19.63 -10.72
CA THR A 38 32.32 -20.14 -9.39
C THR A 38 32.02 -21.63 -9.26
N CYS A 39 30.87 -22.07 -9.75
CA CYS A 39 30.46 -23.47 -9.74
C CYS A 39 31.46 -24.34 -10.51
N LEU A 40 31.91 -23.89 -11.69
CA LEU A 40 32.88 -24.62 -12.50
C LEU A 40 34.28 -24.65 -11.89
N GLU A 41 34.72 -23.58 -11.23
CA GLU A 41 36.03 -23.49 -10.57
C GLU A 41 36.12 -24.36 -9.32
N THR A 42 34.98 -24.66 -8.67
CA THR A 42 34.93 -25.52 -7.47
C THR A 42 34.89 -27.02 -7.75
N LEU A 43 34.80 -27.46 -9.01
CA LEU A 43 34.68 -28.88 -9.37
C LEU A 43 36.04 -29.57 -9.36
N ASP A 44 36.20 -30.55 -8.47
CA ASP A 44 37.32 -31.49 -8.46
C ASP A 44 36.81 -32.94 -8.37
N PRO A 45 37.00 -33.78 -9.41
CA PRO A 45 37.65 -33.49 -10.70
C PRO A 45 36.79 -32.56 -11.60
N PRO A 46 37.40 -31.87 -12.59
CA PRO A 46 36.71 -30.94 -13.48
C PRO A 46 35.86 -31.68 -14.53
N ASN A 47 34.75 -32.25 -14.09
CA ASN A 47 33.77 -32.97 -14.90
C ASN A 47 32.46 -32.20 -14.96
N CYS A 48 31.83 -32.16 -16.15
CA CYS A 48 30.54 -31.51 -16.33
C CYS A 48 29.47 -32.15 -15.41
N PRO A 49 28.71 -31.36 -14.61
CA PRO A 49 27.64 -31.89 -13.76
C PRO A 49 26.52 -32.63 -14.51
N LEU A 50 26.25 -32.24 -15.76
CA LEU A 50 25.15 -32.81 -16.56
C LEU A 50 25.56 -34.05 -17.35
N CYS A 51 26.69 -34.00 -18.07
CA CYS A 51 27.09 -35.09 -18.97
C CYS A 51 28.36 -35.83 -18.55
N ARG A 52 28.98 -35.44 -17.42
CA ARG A 52 30.18 -36.04 -16.82
C ARG A 52 31.43 -36.05 -17.70
N LYS A 53 31.42 -35.38 -18.85
CA LYS A 53 32.61 -35.18 -19.68
C LYS A 53 33.62 -34.29 -18.95
N ALA A 54 34.87 -34.73 -18.90
CA ALA A 54 35.97 -33.93 -18.40
C ALA A 54 36.13 -32.65 -19.23
N PHE A 55 36.44 -31.54 -18.58
CA PHE A 55 36.73 -30.27 -19.22
C PHE A 55 38.04 -29.69 -18.68
N ASN A 56 38.66 -28.80 -19.46
CA ASN A 56 39.83 -28.05 -19.02
C ASN A 56 39.35 -26.72 -18.40
N PRO A 57 39.64 -26.44 -17.12
CA PRO A 57 39.29 -25.17 -16.45
C PRO A 57 39.81 -23.93 -17.20
N ASP A 58 40.96 -24.01 -17.87
CA ASP A 58 41.54 -22.90 -18.64
C ASP A 58 40.76 -22.58 -19.92
N ARG A 59 39.86 -23.47 -20.35
CA ARG A 59 39.04 -23.32 -21.57
C ARG A 59 37.59 -22.91 -21.28
N ILE A 60 37.28 -22.53 -20.05
CA ILE A 60 35.98 -21.98 -19.69
C ILE A 60 35.78 -20.63 -20.39
N LYS A 61 34.70 -20.49 -21.16
CA LYS A 61 34.38 -19.25 -21.87
C LYS A 61 33.20 -18.56 -21.22
N LYS A 62 33.35 -17.28 -20.86
CA LYS A 62 32.26 -16.45 -20.34
C LYS A 62 31.22 -16.20 -21.44
N LEU A 63 29.95 -16.24 -21.09
CA LEU A 63 28.85 -15.84 -21.95
C LEU A 63 28.38 -14.43 -21.61
N HIS A 64 27.83 -13.74 -22.60
CA HIS A 64 27.20 -12.44 -22.39
C HIS A 64 25.76 -12.65 -21.90
N VAL A 65 25.38 -11.91 -20.87
CA VAL A 65 23.99 -11.84 -20.39
C VAL A 65 23.41 -10.55 -20.95
N ASP A 66 22.35 -10.66 -21.76
CA ASP A 66 21.55 -9.50 -22.17
C ASP A 66 20.76 -9.06 -20.95
N ARG A 67 21.42 -8.33 -20.05
CA ARG A 67 20.70 -7.49 -19.11
C ARG A 67 20.57 -6.13 -19.80
N PRO A 68 19.36 -5.67 -20.14
CA PRO A 68 19.21 -4.27 -20.51
C PRO A 68 19.82 -3.45 -19.38
N GLU A 69 20.59 -2.41 -19.72
CA GLU A 69 21.04 -1.44 -18.72
C GLU A 69 19.86 -1.08 -17.82
N PRO A 70 20.06 -0.98 -16.48
CA PRO A 70 18.95 -0.71 -15.57
C PRO A 70 18.22 0.51 -16.08
N ASP A 71 17.03 0.29 -16.61
CA ASP A 71 16.16 1.35 -17.07
C ASP A 71 15.65 2.03 -15.81
N LEU A 72 16.44 3.00 -15.34
CA LEU A 72 16.20 3.76 -14.13
C LEU A 72 14.78 4.35 -14.11
N GLU A 73 14.20 4.61 -15.28
CA GLU A 73 12.82 5.05 -15.43
C GLU A 73 11.84 3.90 -15.16
N ALA A 74 12.02 2.74 -15.80
CA ALA A 74 11.17 1.58 -15.58
C ALA A 74 11.24 1.05 -14.14
N ASP A 75 12.43 1.04 -13.53
CA ASP A 75 12.62 0.63 -12.14
C ASP A 75 11.92 1.60 -11.18
N LEU A 76 12.02 2.91 -11.43
CA LEU A 76 11.32 3.93 -10.65
C LEU A 76 9.80 3.84 -10.82
N LEU A 77 9.31 3.61 -12.04
CA LEU A 77 7.88 3.37 -12.30
C LEU A 77 7.37 2.13 -11.57
N ARG A 78 8.16 1.05 -11.54
CA ARG A 78 7.82 -0.17 -10.81
C ARG A 78 7.79 0.07 -9.30
N HIS A 79 8.79 0.78 -8.76
CA HIS A 79 8.82 1.15 -7.35
C HIS A 79 7.58 2.00 -7.00
N ALA A 80 7.26 2.98 -7.84
CA ALA A 80 6.08 3.82 -7.69
C ALA A 80 4.78 3.02 -7.73
N ALA A 81 4.63 2.09 -8.67
CA ALA A 81 3.47 1.21 -8.78
C ALA A 81 3.23 0.39 -7.50
N LEU A 82 4.28 -0.14 -6.89
CA LEU A 82 4.17 -0.89 -5.63
C LEU A 82 3.76 0.02 -4.46
N ALA A 83 4.30 1.23 -4.39
CA ALA A 83 3.99 2.18 -3.32
C ALA A 83 2.53 2.71 -3.35
N PHE A 84 1.81 2.64 -4.48
CA PHE A 84 0.37 2.96 -4.51
C PHE A 84 -0.48 2.05 -3.62
N TYR A 85 -0.04 0.80 -3.42
CA TYR A 85 -0.75 -0.17 -2.59
C TYR A 85 -0.31 -0.14 -1.13
N GLU A 86 0.72 0.64 -0.81
CA GLU A 86 1.26 0.72 0.53
C GLU A 86 0.38 1.57 1.44
N THR A 87 0.21 1.07 2.67
CA THR A 87 -0.56 1.75 3.73
C THR A 87 0.29 2.74 4.49
N ASP A 88 1.61 2.51 4.52
CA ASP A 88 2.57 3.40 5.15
C ASP A 88 2.70 4.72 4.35
N GLU A 89 2.39 5.82 5.02
CA GLU A 89 2.47 7.15 4.46
C GLU A 89 3.92 7.57 4.17
N GLU A 90 4.87 7.12 4.97
CA GLU A 90 6.28 7.49 4.83
C GLU A 90 6.90 6.84 3.59
N VAL A 91 6.51 5.60 3.29
CA VAL A 91 6.92 4.92 2.05
C VAL A 91 6.42 5.70 0.83
N ARG A 92 5.16 6.13 0.83
CA ARG A 92 4.60 6.91 -0.28
C ARG A 92 5.25 8.28 -0.43
N LYS A 93 5.58 8.95 0.67
CA LYS A 93 6.32 10.23 0.65
C LYS A 93 7.73 10.06 0.13
N SER A 94 8.43 9.00 0.54
CA SER A 94 9.78 8.67 0.05
C SER A 94 9.78 8.49 -1.47
N VAL A 95 8.85 7.70 -1.99
CA VAL A 95 8.74 7.46 -3.43
C VAL A 95 8.33 8.73 -4.18
N ALA A 96 7.42 9.54 -3.64
CA ALA A 96 7.08 10.83 -4.23
C ALA A 96 8.32 11.75 -4.33
N PHE A 97 9.18 11.74 -3.33
CA PHE A 97 10.45 12.48 -3.35
C PHE A 97 11.43 11.95 -4.40
N GLU A 98 11.52 10.63 -4.58
CA GLU A 98 12.33 10.02 -5.64
C GLU A 98 11.84 10.45 -7.04
N LEU A 99 10.53 10.45 -7.26
CA LEU A 99 9.93 10.92 -8.51
C LEU A 99 10.23 12.41 -8.77
N ASP A 100 10.12 13.26 -7.74
CA ASP A 100 10.47 14.68 -7.85
C ASP A 100 11.95 14.89 -8.18
N GLN A 101 12.83 14.12 -7.55
CA GLN A 101 14.27 14.19 -7.80
C GLN A 101 14.61 13.73 -9.21
N TRP A 102 13.92 12.71 -9.73
CA TRP A 102 14.08 12.26 -11.10
C TRP A 102 13.65 13.33 -12.10
N LEU A 103 12.48 13.96 -11.86
CA LEU A 103 11.96 15.03 -12.71
C LEU A 103 12.85 16.27 -12.69
N GLN A 104 13.45 16.64 -11.55
CA GLN A 104 14.35 17.79 -11.45
C GLN A 104 15.67 17.62 -12.20
N ARG A 105 16.13 16.38 -12.41
CA ARG A 105 17.39 16.10 -13.12
C ARG A 105 17.27 16.18 -14.64
N ARG A 106 16.05 16.10 -15.19
CA ARG A 106 15.79 16.20 -16.64
C ARG A 106 15.10 17.56 -16.91
N SER A 107 15.57 18.29 -17.93
CA SER A 107 14.98 19.58 -18.32
C SER A 107 13.52 19.41 -18.75
N ASP A 108 12.70 20.45 -18.54
CA ASP A 108 11.26 20.49 -18.86
C ASP A 108 10.90 20.26 -20.35
N ASP A 109 11.88 20.09 -21.24
CA ASP A 109 11.69 19.91 -22.69
C ASP A 109 11.23 18.49 -23.09
N ASP A 110 11.21 17.53 -22.15
CA ASP A 110 10.75 16.15 -22.43
C ASP A 110 9.23 16.01 -22.20
N ASP A 111 8.50 15.88 -23.32
CA ASP A 111 7.12 15.42 -23.53
C ASP A 111 6.13 15.51 -22.34
N GLU A 112 5.01 16.24 -22.54
CA GLU A 112 3.83 16.24 -21.65
C GLU A 112 3.31 14.82 -21.35
N ALA A 113 3.64 13.84 -22.19
CA ALA A 113 3.30 12.42 -22.04
C ALA A 113 4.30 11.62 -21.18
N ASN A 114 5.15 12.27 -20.37
CA ASN A 114 6.10 11.58 -19.50
C ASN A 114 5.37 10.72 -18.42
N PRO A 115 5.55 9.39 -18.41
CA PRO A 115 4.89 8.50 -17.44
C PRO A 115 5.20 8.84 -15.97
N ILE A 116 6.41 9.33 -15.68
CA ILE A 116 6.82 9.74 -14.33
C ILE A 116 6.01 10.95 -13.87
N ARG A 117 5.74 11.93 -14.76
CA ARG A 117 4.87 13.09 -14.43
C ARG A 117 3.46 12.64 -14.11
N MET A 118 2.89 11.72 -14.91
CA MET A 118 1.56 11.17 -14.66
C MET A 118 1.49 10.44 -13.31
N VAL A 119 2.48 9.59 -13.04
CA VAL A 119 2.58 8.87 -11.76
C VAL A 119 2.72 9.85 -10.61
N ARG A 120 3.53 10.91 -10.75
CA ARG A 120 3.71 11.92 -9.71
C ARG A 120 2.42 12.72 -9.42
N ALA A 121 1.66 13.04 -10.45
CA ALA A 121 0.34 13.67 -10.31
C ALA A 121 -0.64 12.73 -9.58
N ALA A 122 -0.66 11.45 -9.95
CA ALA A 122 -1.48 10.44 -9.28
C ALA A 122 -1.10 10.27 -7.79
N PHE A 123 0.19 10.34 -7.44
CA PHE A 123 0.64 10.36 -6.04
C PHE A 123 0.12 11.57 -5.27
N HIS A 124 0.12 12.75 -5.89
CA HIS A 124 -0.43 13.96 -5.29
C HIS A 124 -1.94 13.82 -5.02
N ASP A 125 -2.70 13.33 -6.01
CA ASP A 125 -4.13 13.09 -5.86
C ASP A 125 -4.44 12.04 -4.79
N LEU A 126 -3.64 10.95 -4.72
CA LEU A 126 -3.80 9.92 -3.69
C LEU A 126 -3.60 10.51 -2.28
N ASN A 127 -2.54 11.31 -2.08
CA ASN A 127 -2.27 11.94 -0.79
C ASN A 127 -3.41 12.87 -0.38
N ARG A 128 -3.89 13.72 -1.31
CA ARG A 128 -5.05 14.58 -1.08
C ARG A 128 -6.28 13.75 -0.69
N LEU A 129 -6.58 12.67 -1.41
CA LEU A 129 -7.71 11.80 -1.07
C LEU A 129 -7.59 11.17 0.32
N ASN A 130 -6.37 10.83 0.76
CA ASN A 130 -6.16 10.28 2.09
C ASN A 130 -6.36 11.32 3.20
N GLU A 131 -5.90 12.55 2.99
CA GLU A 131 -6.16 13.67 3.90
C GLU A 131 -7.66 13.95 4.04
N TRP A 132 -8.38 14.01 2.92
CA TRP A 132 -9.83 14.17 2.89
C TRP A 132 -10.54 13.03 3.62
N ARG A 133 -10.17 11.77 3.34
CA ARG A 133 -10.72 10.61 4.06
C ARG A 133 -10.44 10.67 5.57
N ALA A 134 -9.29 11.19 5.98
CA ALA A 134 -8.96 11.35 7.39
C ALA A 134 -9.85 12.43 8.05
N ALA A 135 -10.04 13.56 7.38
CA ALA A 135 -10.91 14.63 7.81
C ALA A 135 -12.38 14.18 7.88
N ASP A 136 -12.90 13.52 6.85
CA ASP A 136 -14.26 13.00 6.82
C ASP A 136 -14.51 11.99 7.93
N ARG A 137 -13.55 11.10 8.20
CA ARG A 137 -13.65 10.17 9.34
C ARG A 137 -13.75 10.90 10.68
N GLN A 138 -13.04 12.02 10.85
CA GLN A 138 -13.14 12.82 12.07
C GLN A 138 -14.53 13.49 12.17
N THR A 139 -14.99 14.08 11.06
CA THR A 139 -16.32 14.71 10.97
C THR A 139 -17.44 13.71 11.25
N ILE A 140 -17.39 12.52 10.67
CA ILE A 140 -18.38 11.45 10.91
C ILE A 140 -18.42 11.07 12.38
N ARG A 141 -17.26 10.93 13.04
CA ARG A 141 -17.19 10.62 14.47
C ARG A 141 -17.80 11.73 15.32
N GLU A 142 -17.56 12.99 14.97
CA GLU A 142 -18.12 14.14 15.66
C GLU A 142 -19.65 14.20 15.51
N LEU A 143 -20.14 14.15 14.28
CA LEU A 143 -21.58 14.16 14.00
C LEU A 143 -22.29 12.97 14.66
N SER A 144 -21.66 11.80 14.69
CA SER A 144 -22.20 10.62 15.36
C SER A 144 -22.35 10.85 16.88
N ARG A 145 -21.35 11.48 17.52
CA ARG A 145 -21.44 11.84 18.95
C ARG A 145 -22.55 12.85 19.20
N GLN A 146 -22.66 13.87 18.36
CA GLN A 146 -23.71 14.89 18.47
C GLN A 146 -25.10 14.29 18.31
N LEU A 147 -25.28 13.37 17.35
CA LEU A 147 -26.56 12.70 17.13
C LEU A 147 -26.99 11.85 18.33
N ILE A 148 -26.05 11.11 18.92
CA ILE A 148 -26.31 10.33 20.14
C ILE A 148 -26.73 11.26 21.28
N GLN A 149 -25.97 12.34 21.52
CA GLN A 149 -26.27 13.31 22.56
C GLN A 149 -27.67 13.93 22.38
N GLN A 150 -27.99 14.39 21.16
CA GLN A 150 -29.30 14.96 20.87
C GLN A 150 -30.44 13.97 21.07
N THR A 151 -30.21 12.69 20.76
CA THR A 151 -31.21 11.64 20.95
C THR A 151 -31.48 11.40 22.44
N ASP A 152 -30.43 11.38 23.25
CA ASP A 152 -30.53 11.21 24.70
C ASP A 152 -31.18 12.43 25.36
N ASP A 153 -30.80 13.64 24.96
CA ASP A 153 -31.40 14.89 25.44
C ASP A 153 -32.89 14.96 25.10
N SER A 154 -33.26 14.65 23.85
CA SER A 154 -34.66 14.60 23.41
C SER A 154 -35.47 13.56 24.20
N LYS A 155 -34.86 12.44 24.58
CA LYS A 155 -35.51 11.43 25.43
C LYS A 155 -35.70 11.96 26.84
N HIS A 156 -34.68 12.60 27.41
CA HIS A 156 -34.76 13.20 28.74
C HIS A 156 -35.83 14.31 28.81
N GLU A 157 -35.90 15.19 27.81
CA GLU A 157 -36.94 16.23 27.70
C GLU A 157 -38.35 15.64 27.61
N ARG A 158 -38.52 14.54 26.86
CA ARG A 158 -39.81 13.84 26.78
C ARG A 158 -40.20 13.21 28.12
N ASP A 159 -39.27 12.56 28.80
CA ASP A 159 -39.53 11.90 30.07
C ASP A 159 -39.83 12.91 31.19
N THR A 160 -39.09 14.03 31.22
CA THR A 160 -39.35 15.15 32.14
C THR A 160 -40.69 15.82 31.86
N SER A 161 -41.03 16.08 30.59
CA SER A 161 -42.32 16.65 30.20
C SER A 161 -43.49 15.76 30.64
N LYS A 162 -43.39 14.44 30.43
CA LYS A 162 -44.38 13.47 30.91
C LYS A 162 -44.52 13.47 32.42
N ALA A 163 -43.42 13.54 33.17
CA ALA A 163 -43.46 13.57 34.63
C ALA A 163 -44.16 14.83 35.14
N VAL A 164 -43.91 15.99 34.53
CA VAL A 164 -44.58 17.26 34.85
C VAL A 164 -46.08 17.18 34.52
N GLU A 165 -46.44 16.64 33.36
CA GLU A 165 -47.85 16.44 32.97
C GLU A 165 -48.60 15.54 33.96
N ILE A 166 -48.00 14.41 34.35
CA ILE A 166 -48.57 13.52 35.36
C ILE A 166 -48.77 14.26 36.69
N SER A 167 -47.77 15.01 37.16
CA SER A 167 -47.88 15.76 38.42
C SER A 167 -48.98 16.82 38.39
N LEU A 168 -49.08 17.57 37.28
CA LEU A 168 -50.11 18.60 37.11
C LEU A 168 -51.51 18.00 37.00
N THR A 169 -51.67 16.91 36.23
CA THR A 169 -52.96 16.22 36.12
C THR A 169 -53.41 15.69 37.48
N THR A 170 -52.51 15.10 38.28
CA THR A 170 -52.82 14.70 39.66
C THR A 170 -53.30 15.89 40.51
N GLN A 171 -52.57 17.00 40.53
CA GLN A 171 -52.98 18.19 41.31
C GLN A 171 -54.34 18.73 40.87
N VAL A 172 -54.59 18.81 39.57
CA VAL A 172 -55.90 19.25 39.03
C VAL A 172 -57.01 18.32 39.51
N THR A 173 -56.80 17.00 39.48
CA THR A 173 -57.81 16.04 39.96
C THR A 173 -58.09 16.18 41.46
N GLU A 174 -57.05 16.37 42.29
CA GLU A 174 -57.18 16.59 43.73
C GLU A 174 -57.94 17.87 44.05
N LEU A 175 -57.59 18.99 43.39
CA LEU A 175 -58.28 20.27 43.56
C LEU A 175 -59.73 20.18 43.11
N THR A 176 -60.00 19.50 41.99
CA THR A 176 -61.37 19.30 41.50
C THR A 176 -62.20 18.49 42.50
N ALA A 177 -61.63 17.44 43.08
CA ALA A 177 -62.29 16.66 44.13
C ALA A 177 -62.58 17.51 45.39
N TYR A 178 -61.63 18.35 45.79
CA TYR A 178 -61.79 19.26 46.94
C TYR A 178 -62.91 20.30 46.71
N VAL A 179 -62.96 20.92 45.53
CA VAL A 179 -64.01 21.87 45.15
C VAL A 179 -65.39 21.21 45.11
N ASN A 180 -65.48 20.00 44.53
CA ASN A 180 -66.72 19.24 44.50
C ASN A 180 -67.20 18.86 45.92
N MET A 181 -66.28 18.55 46.82
CA MET A 181 -66.64 18.23 48.21
C MET A 181 -67.11 19.46 49.01
N THR A 182 -66.47 20.62 48.81
CA THR A 182 -66.86 21.87 49.48
C THR A 182 -68.18 22.44 48.95
N THR A 183 -68.44 22.33 47.65
CA THR A 183 -69.74 22.71 47.06
C THR A 183 -70.90 21.82 47.54
N LEU A 184 -70.66 20.52 47.73
CA LEU A 184 -71.63 19.60 48.34
C LEU A 184 -71.91 19.93 49.82
N PHE A 185 -70.91 20.40 50.57
CA PHE A 185 -71.07 20.80 51.98
C PHE A 185 -71.80 22.13 52.16
N CYS A 186 -71.72 23.04 51.19
CA CYS A 186 -72.36 24.36 51.25
C CYS A 186 -73.83 24.36 50.75
N SER A 187 -74.27 23.24 50.14
CA SER A 187 -75.62 23.06 49.58
C SER A 187 -76.61 22.37 50.53
N ARG A 188 -76.25 22.19 51.80
CA ARG A 188 -77.10 21.69 52.91
C ARG A 188 -77.23 22.76 53.97
#